data_AF-A0A538BDE6-F1
#
_entry.id   AF-A0A538BDE6-F1
#
_cell.length_a   1.000
_cell.length_b   1.000
_cell.length_c   1.000
_cell.angle_alpha   90.00
_cell.angle_beta   90.00
_cell.angle_gamma   90.00
#
_symmetry.space_group_name_H-M   'P 1'
#
loop_
_entity.id
_entity.type
_entity.pdbx_description
1 polymer ?
#
loop_
_entity_poly.entity_id
_entity_poly.type
_entity_poly.pdbx_seq_one_letter_code
_entity_poly.pdbx_strand_id
1 'polypeptide(L)'
;IDRIDVAPFTARGIVQDYKSGKSVHSARAIDAELRLQIPLYMLVLRDLVGIEPLGGVYRALAGRRAARGMLRAESEEDVPGFSKRDYLPEDEFWTQIETARTRAATYARRIQAGDVRHDPKGDECPAWCDLWPMCRVPRA
;
A
#
# COMPACT_ATOMS: atom_id res chain seq x y z
N ILE A 1 4.43 1.79 -10.00
CA ILE A 1 3.54 2.97 -9.86
C ILE A 1 2.79 3.08 -11.18
N ASP A 2 1.45 3.07 -11.16
CA ASP A 2 0.68 3.15 -12.41
C ASP A 2 0.56 4.60 -12.90
N ARG A 3 0.35 5.54 -11.97
CA ARG A 3 0.21 6.97 -12.28
C ARG A 3 0.69 7.84 -11.14
N ILE A 4 1.32 8.96 -11.47
CA ILE A 4 1.69 10.05 -10.55
C ILE A 4 0.94 11.30 -11.02
N ASP A 5 0.20 11.94 -10.10
CA ASP A 5 -0.41 13.24 -10.34
C ASP A 5 0.34 14.29 -9.52
N VAL A 6 0.83 15.33 -10.21
CA VAL A 6 1.65 16.40 -9.61
C VAL A 6 0.82 17.67 -9.52
N ALA A 7 0.87 18.33 -8.37
CA ALA A 7 0.20 19.61 -8.16
C ALA A 7 0.90 20.71 -8.99
N PRO A 8 0.13 21.56 -9.72
CA PRO A 8 0.69 22.60 -10.58
C PRO A 8 1.67 23.51 -9.84
N PHE A 9 2.79 23.84 -10.50
CA PHE A 9 3.82 24.77 -9.98
C PHE A 9 4.45 24.38 -8.63
N THR A 10 4.34 23.11 -8.23
CA THR A 10 4.98 22.58 -7.02
C THR A 10 5.72 21.28 -7.33
N ALA A 11 6.54 20.81 -6.39
CA ALA A 11 7.10 19.46 -6.40
C ALA A 11 6.31 18.51 -5.50
N ARG A 12 4.99 18.69 -5.37
CA ARG A 12 4.11 17.87 -4.51
C ARG A 12 3.19 17.00 -5.37
N GLY A 13 2.90 15.78 -4.95
CA GLY A 13 2.06 14.89 -5.75
C GLY A 13 1.52 13.67 -5.03
N ILE A 14 0.57 12.99 -5.68
CA ILE A 14 0.01 11.72 -5.22
C ILE A 14 0.31 10.60 -6.21
N VAL A 15 0.32 9.37 -5.72
CA VAL A 15 0.31 8.18 -6.58
C VAL A 15 -1.07 7.58 -6.69
N GLN A 16 -1.35 6.98 -7.84
CA GLN A 16 -2.55 6.19 -8.07
C GLN A 16 -2.16 4.83 -8.62
N ASP A 17 -2.85 3.81 -8.14
CA ASP A 17 -2.70 2.43 -8.57
C ASP A 17 -4.08 1.86 -8.91
N TYR A 18 -4.24 1.32 -10.12
CA TYR A 18 -5.53 0.87 -10.62
C TYR A 18 -5.72 -0.62 -10.31
N LYS A 19 -6.83 -0.93 -9.64
CA LYS A 19 -7.20 -2.31 -9.30
C LYS A 19 -8.41 -2.74 -10.11
N SER A 20 -8.30 -3.90 -10.78
CA SER A 20 -9.41 -4.50 -11.52
C SER A 20 -10.53 -5.00 -10.62
N GLY A 21 -10.24 -5.30 -9.35
CA GLY A 21 -11.22 -5.76 -8.36
C GLY A 21 -12.17 -4.67 -7.86
N LYS A 22 -13.25 -5.09 -7.18
CA LYS A 22 -14.28 -4.20 -6.62
C LYS A 22 -13.91 -3.56 -5.27
N SER A 23 -12.88 -4.06 -4.60
CA SER A 23 -12.46 -3.62 -3.27
C SER A 23 -11.07 -3.00 -3.31
N VAL A 24 -10.90 -1.93 -2.56
CA VAL A 24 -9.64 -1.20 -2.40
C VAL A 24 -9.39 -0.95 -0.92
N HIS A 25 -8.11 -0.87 -0.54
CA HIS A 25 -7.69 -0.84 0.86
C HIS A 25 -7.61 0.61 1.38
N SER A 26 -8.18 0.84 2.56
CA SER A 26 -8.04 2.08 3.33
C SER A 26 -6.66 2.19 3.99
N ALA A 27 -6.34 3.35 4.57
CA ALA A 27 -5.11 3.55 5.33
C ALA A 27 -4.94 2.48 6.42
N ARG A 28 -5.98 2.32 7.27
CA ARG A 28 -6.01 1.25 8.27
C ARG A 28 -5.80 -0.15 7.69
N ALA A 29 -6.38 -0.46 6.53
CA ALA A 29 -6.27 -1.79 5.93
C ALA A 29 -4.89 -1.99 5.31
N ILE A 30 -4.27 -0.94 4.76
CA ILE A 30 -2.90 -0.99 4.24
C ILE A 30 -1.95 -1.44 5.35
N ASP A 31 -2.02 -0.81 6.53
CA ASP A 31 -1.14 -1.19 7.64
C ASP A 31 -1.51 -2.55 8.24
N ALA A 32 -2.78 -2.76 8.62
CA ALA A 32 -3.22 -3.98 9.28
C ALA A 32 -3.02 -5.24 8.41
N GLU A 33 -3.11 -5.11 7.09
CA GLU A 33 -2.90 -6.22 6.15
C GLU A 33 -1.45 -6.33 5.65
N LEU A 34 -0.53 -5.52 6.19
CA LEU A 34 0.90 -5.49 5.83
C LEU A 34 1.14 -5.20 4.34
N ARG A 35 0.30 -4.36 3.72
CA ARG A 35 0.40 -4.05 2.29
C ARG A 35 1.55 -3.07 2.05
N LEU A 36 2.47 -3.45 1.17
CA LEU A 36 3.69 -2.67 0.92
C LEU A 36 3.57 -1.68 -0.26
N GLN A 37 2.61 -1.88 -1.17
CA GLN A 37 2.63 -1.21 -2.47
C GLN A 37 2.59 0.33 -2.39
N ILE A 38 1.52 0.91 -1.83
CA ILE A 38 1.39 2.37 -1.71
C ILE A 38 2.49 2.98 -0.81
N PRO A 39 2.80 2.44 0.39
CA PRO A 39 3.88 2.96 1.21
C PRO A 39 5.24 2.99 0.50
N LEU A 40 5.61 1.94 -0.23
CA LEU A 40 6.87 1.92 -0.98
C LEU A 40 6.84 2.89 -2.18
N TYR A 41 5.68 3.10 -2.80
CA TYR A 41 5.55 4.13 -3.83
C TYR A 41 5.77 5.55 -3.29
N MET A 42 5.42 5.83 -2.02
CA MET A 42 5.74 7.11 -1.37
C MET A 42 7.23 7.32 -1.23
N LEU A 43 7.98 6.28 -0.85
CA LEU A 43 9.45 6.33 -0.80
C LEU A 43 10.05 6.58 -2.18
N VAL A 44 9.53 5.92 -3.23
CA VAL A 44 9.99 6.17 -4.60
C VAL A 44 9.73 7.63 -5.00
N LEU A 45 8.55 8.17 -4.69
CA LEU A 45 8.20 9.57 -4.98
C LEU A 45 9.20 10.53 -4.32
N ARG A 46 9.43 10.35 -3.02
CA ARG A 46 10.32 11.19 -2.21
C ARG A 46 11.79 11.05 -2.63
N ASP A 47 12.29 9.82 -2.70
CA ASP A 47 13.72 9.55 -2.72
C ASP A 47 14.30 9.41 -4.13
N LEU A 48 13.48 8.99 -5.11
CA LEU A 48 13.94 8.73 -6.48
C LEU A 48 13.39 9.72 -7.50
N VAL A 49 12.16 10.17 -7.33
CA VAL A 49 11.52 11.13 -8.24
C VAL A 49 11.75 12.57 -7.78
N GLY A 50 11.98 12.80 -6.49
CA GLY A 50 12.15 14.14 -5.92
C GLY A 50 10.84 14.92 -5.79
N ILE A 51 9.72 14.21 -5.65
CA ILE A 51 8.39 14.78 -5.42
C ILE A 51 7.99 14.50 -3.97
N GLU A 52 7.61 15.54 -3.26
CA GLU A 52 7.03 15.44 -1.93
C GLU A 52 5.67 14.71 -1.99
N PRO A 53 5.54 13.55 -1.32
CA PRO A 53 4.33 12.75 -1.39
C PRO A 53 3.23 13.36 -0.53
N LEU A 54 2.09 13.66 -1.14
CA LEU A 54 0.85 14.03 -0.45
C LEU A 54 0.01 12.79 -0.08
N GLY A 55 0.26 11.66 -0.74
CA GLY A 55 -0.48 10.42 -0.48
C GLY A 55 -0.51 9.46 -1.66
N GLY A 56 -1.17 8.33 -1.46
CA GLY A 56 -1.37 7.33 -2.49
C GLY A 56 -2.69 6.59 -2.34
N VAL A 57 -3.35 6.34 -3.47
CA VAL A 57 -4.68 5.71 -3.49
C VAL A 57 -4.78 4.58 -4.50
N TYR A 58 -5.57 3.58 -4.14
CA TYR A 58 -6.05 2.56 -5.05
C TYR A 58 -7.36 3.01 -5.69
N ARG A 59 -7.46 2.88 -7.01
CA ARG A 59 -8.70 3.11 -7.77
C ARG A 59 -9.26 1.79 -8.28
N ALA A 60 -10.43 1.41 -7.77
CA ALA A 60 -11.17 0.27 -8.32
C ALA A 60 -11.72 0.63 -9.71
N LEU A 61 -11.39 -0.15 -10.73
CA LEU A 61 -11.96 -0.03 -12.07
C LEU A 61 -13.33 -0.74 -12.16
N ALA A 62 -13.55 -1.76 -11.34
CA ALA A 62 -14.83 -2.45 -11.26
C ALA A 62 -15.74 -1.87 -10.17
N GLY A 63 -16.95 -1.51 -10.55
CA GLY A 63 -17.97 -0.96 -9.65
C GLY A 63 -17.88 0.54 -9.44
N ARG A 64 -18.64 1.07 -8.46
CA ARG A 64 -18.72 2.51 -8.13
C ARG A 64 -18.08 2.86 -6.78
N ARG A 65 -17.09 2.10 -6.32
CA ARG A 65 -16.46 2.38 -5.03
C ARG A 65 -15.50 3.56 -5.16
N ALA A 66 -15.56 4.45 -4.17
CA ALA A 66 -14.59 5.52 -4.03
C ALA A 66 -13.18 4.92 -3.89
N ALA A 67 -12.20 5.63 -4.43
CA ALA A 67 -10.80 5.33 -4.23
C ALA A 67 -10.45 5.36 -2.74
N ARG A 68 -9.55 4.49 -2.31
CA ARG A 68 -9.13 4.35 -0.91
C ARG A 68 -7.61 4.27 -0.83
N GLY A 69 -7.02 4.73 0.25
CA GLY A 69 -5.58 4.69 0.42
C GLY A 69 -5.12 5.37 1.69
N MET A 70 -3.95 6.02 1.62
CA MET A 70 -3.40 6.83 2.70
C MET A 70 -2.92 8.17 2.13
N LEU A 71 -3.34 9.27 2.73
CA LEU A 71 -2.98 10.64 2.37
C LEU A 71 -2.57 11.41 3.62
N ARG A 72 -1.81 12.49 3.45
CA ARG A 72 -1.46 13.41 4.54
C ARG A 72 -2.67 14.28 4.87
N ALA A 73 -3.02 14.42 6.15
CA ALA A 73 -4.18 15.19 6.57
C ALA A 73 -4.12 16.66 6.15
N GLU A 74 -2.93 17.26 6.20
CA GLU A 74 -2.72 18.64 5.73
C GLU A 74 -2.99 18.84 4.23
N SER A 75 -3.00 17.76 3.45
CA SER A 75 -3.28 17.82 2.01
C SER A 75 -4.77 17.68 1.66
N GLU A 76 -5.69 17.63 2.64
CA GLU A 76 -7.12 17.45 2.37
C GLU A 76 -7.69 18.56 1.46
N GLU A 77 -7.22 19.80 1.63
CA GLU A 77 -7.63 20.93 0.79
C GLU A 77 -7.01 20.87 -0.61
N ASP A 78 -5.73 20.50 -0.71
CA ASP A 78 -5.00 20.38 -1.98
C ASP A 78 -5.50 19.18 -2.81
N VAL A 79 -5.94 18.11 -2.14
CA VAL A 79 -6.31 16.83 -2.75
C VAL A 79 -7.62 16.31 -2.15
N PRO A 80 -8.77 16.94 -2.43
CA PRO A 80 -10.06 16.56 -1.85
C PRO A 80 -10.69 15.32 -2.54
N GLY A 81 -11.77 14.81 -1.95
CA GLY A 81 -12.63 13.80 -2.58
C GLY A 81 -12.35 12.35 -2.17
N PHE A 82 -11.49 12.14 -1.17
CA PHE A 82 -11.23 10.83 -0.57
C PHE A 82 -11.93 10.67 0.79
N SER A 83 -11.87 9.46 1.36
CA SER A 83 -12.46 9.22 2.67
C SER A 83 -11.69 9.99 3.75
N LYS A 84 -12.39 10.69 4.65
CA LYS A 84 -11.79 11.34 5.84
C LYS A 84 -10.90 10.41 6.67
N ARG A 85 -11.21 9.10 6.68
CA ARG A 85 -10.45 8.07 7.41
C ARG A 85 -9.16 7.63 6.72
N ASP A 86 -8.92 8.12 5.50
CA ASP A 86 -7.70 7.85 4.75
C ASP A 86 -6.71 9.02 4.81
N TYR A 87 -7.12 10.17 5.37
CA TYR A 87 -6.25 11.29 5.70
C TYR A 87 -5.66 11.07 7.09
N LEU A 88 -4.35 10.85 7.14
CA LEU A 88 -3.60 10.53 8.34
C LEU A 88 -2.86 11.76 8.86
N PRO A 89 -2.77 11.94 10.19
CA PRO A 89 -1.80 12.84 10.79
C PRO A 89 -0.39 12.62 10.24
N GLU A 90 0.41 13.68 10.19
CA GLU A 90 1.75 13.68 9.59
C GLU A 90 2.64 12.57 10.15
N ASP A 91 2.67 12.43 11.46
CA ASP A 91 3.44 11.42 12.18
C ASP A 91 2.95 10.00 11.88
N GLU A 92 1.63 9.78 11.85
CA GLU A 92 1.05 8.49 11.51
C GLU A 92 1.36 8.09 10.05
N PHE A 93 1.24 9.04 9.12
CA PHE A 93 1.53 8.82 7.71
C PHE A 93 2.96 8.33 7.48
N TRP A 94 3.95 9.06 8.03
CA TRP A 94 5.36 8.66 7.91
C TRP A 94 5.69 7.40 8.70
N THR A 95 5.06 7.19 9.86
CA THR A 95 5.22 5.97 10.65
C THR A 95 4.78 4.74 9.84
N GLN A 96 3.64 4.79 9.15
CA GLN A 96 3.19 3.69 8.29
C GLN A 96 4.17 3.43 7.13
N ILE A 97 4.74 4.48 6.54
CA ILE A 97 5.73 4.36 5.45
C ILE A 97 7.02 3.70 5.93
N GLU A 98 7.62 4.19 7.02
CA GLU A 98 8.88 3.63 7.54
C GLU A 98 8.68 2.22 8.13
N THR A 99 7.49 1.93 8.67
CA THR A 99 7.10 0.58 9.06
C THR A 99 7.07 -0.35 7.85
N ALA A 100 6.44 0.06 6.74
CA ALA A 100 6.42 -0.72 5.51
C ALA A 100 7.83 -0.91 4.92
N ARG A 101 8.69 0.12 4.96
CA ARG A 101 10.11 0.02 4.58
C ARG A 101 10.84 -1.06 5.38
N THR A 102 10.68 -1.03 6.71
CA THR A 102 11.30 -2.00 7.62
C THR A 102 10.82 -3.42 7.35
N ARG A 103 9.51 -3.59 7.12
CA ARG A 103 8.92 -4.88 6.72
C ARG A 103 9.51 -5.38 5.40
N ALA A 104 9.54 -4.53 4.37
CA ALA A 104 10.07 -4.87 3.05
C ALA A 104 11.54 -5.31 3.12
N ALA A 105 12.38 -4.55 3.83
CA ALA A 105 13.79 -4.88 4.02
C ALA A 105 13.98 -6.20 4.80
N THR A 106 13.14 -6.45 5.80
CA THR A 106 13.16 -7.70 6.56
C THR A 106 12.79 -8.89 5.71
N TYR A 107 11.71 -8.80 4.92
CA TYR A 107 11.31 -9.88 4.01
C TYR A 107 12.36 -10.14 2.93
N ALA A 108 12.96 -9.09 2.35
CA ALA A 108 14.03 -9.25 1.38
C ALA A 108 15.24 -10.00 1.97
N ARG A 109 15.68 -9.65 3.19
CA ARG A 109 16.78 -10.36 3.88
C ARG A 109 16.44 -11.83 4.17
N ARG A 110 15.21 -12.12 4.60
CA ARG A 110 14.74 -13.50 4.83
C ARG A 110 14.80 -14.32 3.54
N ILE A 111 14.31 -13.76 2.44
CA ILE A 111 14.38 -14.41 1.11
C ILE A 111 15.83 -14.68 0.71
N GLN A 112 16.72 -13.70 0.86
CA GLN A 112 18.14 -13.84 0.53
C GLN A 112 18.85 -14.89 1.39
N ALA A 113 18.42 -15.08 2.63
CA ALA A 113 18.93 -16.11 3.53
C ALA A 113 18.34 -17.52 3.29
N GLY A 114 17.41 -17.67 2.33
CA GLY A 114 16.75 -18.94 2.07
C GLY A 114 15.68 -19.33 3.10
N ASP A 115 15.12 -18.37 3.85
CA ASP A 115 14.03 -18.61 4.79
C ASP A 115 12.74 -18.92 4.03
N VAL A 116 12.46 -20.22 3.86
CA VAL A 116 11.28 -20.77 3.18
C VAL A 116 10.27 -21.38 4.17
N ARG A 117 10.17 -20.81 5.38
CA ARG A 117 9.23 -21.30 6.40
C ARG A 117 7.79 -21.31 5.87
N HIS A 118 7.05 -22.33 6.26
CA HIS A 118 5.62 -22.39 6.02
C HIS A 118 4.91 -21.41 6.97
N ASP A 119 4.58 -20.22 6.47
CA ASP A 119 4.10 -19.06 7.24
C ASP A 119 2.97 -18.34 6.45
N PRO A 120 1.81 -19.00 6.24
CA PRO A 120 0.72 -18.41 5.50
C PRO A 120 0.07 -17.25 6.28
N LYS A 121 -0.41 -16.24 5.56
CA LYS A 121 -1.06 -15.09 6.18
C LYS A 121 -2.36 -15.52 6.89
N GLY A 122 -2.38 -15.40 8.21
CA GLY A 122 -3.53 -15.79 9.05
C GLY A 122 -3.51 -17.27 9.44
N ASP A 123 -2.34 -17.93 9.40
CA ASP A 123 -2.11 -19.33 9.80
C ASP A 123 -2.87 -20.39 8.97
N GLU A 124 -3.54 -19.98 7.89
CA GLU A 124 -4.29 -20.85 6.99
C GLU A 124 -3.87 -20.66 5.53
N CYS A 125 -3.81 -21.76 4.77
CA CYS A 125 -3.50 -21.70 3.35
C CYS A 125 -4.64 -20.95 2.61
N PRO A 126 -4.35 -19.83 1.93
CA PRO A 126 -5.42 -19.05 1.31
C PRO A 126 -6.01 -19.79 0.11
N ALA A 127 -7.31 -19.60 -0.14
CA ALA A 127 -8.04 -20.28 -1.21
C ALA A 127 -7.55 -19.98 -2.64
N TRP A 128 -6.74 -18.94 -2.82
CA TRP A 128 -6.14 -18.60 -4.12
C TRP A 128 -4.73 -19.20 -4.31
N CYS A 129 -4.16 -19.88 -3.31
CA CYS A 129 -2.84 -20.50 -3.42
C CYS A 129 -2.93 -21.84 -4.16
N ASP A 130 -2.30 -21.93 -5.33
CA ASP A 130 -2.23 -23.17 -6.12
C ASP A 130 -1.08 -24.10 -5.70
N LEU A 131 -0.15 -23.61 -4.86
CA LEU A 131 0.98 -24.38 -4.35
C LEU A 131 0.65 -25.21 -3.11
N TRP A 132 -0.60 -25.20 -2.65
CA TRP A 132 -1.05 -25.98 -1.50
C TRP A 132 -0.69 -27.49 -1.55
N PRO A 133 -0.67 -28.19 -2.72
CA PRO A 133 -0.28 -29.59 -2.77
C PRO A 133 1.21 -29.80 -2.44
N MET A 134 2.06 -28.80 -2.73
CA MET A 134 3.49 -28.84 -2.42
C MET A 134 3.75 -28.62 -0.93
N CYS A 135 3.00 -27.70 -0.31
CA CYS A 135 3.11 -27.40 1.12
C CYS A 135 2.55 -28.51 2.02
N ARG A 136 1.73 -29.43 1.48
CA ARG A 136 1.09 -30.54 2.21
C ARG A 136 0.19 -30.11 3.37
N VAL A 137 -0.43 -28.93 3.27
CA VAL A 137 -1.39 -28.43 4.26
C VAL A 137 -2.82 -28.73 3.80
N PRO A 138 -3.68 -29.27 4.67
CA PRO A 138 -5.10 -29.45 4.36
C PRO A 138 -5.72 -28.13 3.96
N ARG A 139 -6.45 -28.12 2.85
CA ARG A 139 -7.21 -26.96 2.42
C ARG A 139 -8.60 -27.04 3.08
N ALA A 140 -8.98 -25.96 3.77
CA ALA A 140 -10.34 -25.79 4.29
C ALA A 140 -11.35 -25.66 3.15
#